data_AF-A0A4Y6UXF7-F1
#
_entry.id   AF-A0A4Y6UXF7-F1
#
_cell.length_a   1.000
_cell.length_b   1.000
_cell.length_c   1.000
_cell.angle_alpha   90.00
_cell.angle_beta   90.00
_cell.angle_gamma   90.00
#
_symmetry.space_group_name_H-M   'P 1'
#
loop_
_entity.id
_entity.type
_entity.pdbx_description
1 polymer ?
#
loop_
_entity_poly.entity_id
_entity_poly.type
_entity_poly.pdbx_seq_one_letter_code
_entity_poly.pdbx_strand_id
1 'polypeptide(L)'
;MEDWVKKAQAGDPEAYERLFRQFGKMAYAAAYEKLGDAHAAEDAVQEAFAEAFAGIRELERPEAFPGWLRTIVRRRAFRMIRRKAVPTLPIEETAAAFADEAANTEQIAQRREQRRALYDSVEQLPGSQRLAVRLFYFEGYRIRDISAFLGVSESALKKRLFDARARLRSALHVSDFSAAFHDLYEGGKSMLHLVNGDHTAERIREAGIEGDVLVWRELYPFGPVFPDMEQASARYARAEHLERELGIPRQTLLGGCAEQERKLRELQQYEEVVLWFEHDLFDQTMLALVLNRIGRMQTGSARISLLCVGAFPGIGIFHGLGQLRADQLKTLSGTWQPVGPEQYALAERLWAAYSSPNPEDHVRFLESDTAALPFARAAFEAHLSRLPSTADGLGVIERTALEEAAAGASTPAELFKRSADRLVALGLGDLEFWRHLERMTAGPDPLLVAGGSGAFPKYGFFAPEFGNRTFAPSELGRRILAGETAAPGPVSPAWAGGLRLAGEASPRWDVRARQVVPAAD
;
A
#
# COMPACT_ATOMS: atom_id res chain seq x y z
N MET A 1 -21.41 -7.00 1.45
CA MET A 1 -22.19 -6.83 2.70
C MET A 1 -23.25 -7.91 2.82
N GLU A 2 -24.22 -7.98 1.91
CA GLU A 2 -25.24 -9.05 1.91
C GLU A 2 -24.65 -10.47 1.92
N ASP A 3 -23.61 -10.71 1.12
CA ASP A 3 -22.87 -11.98 1.09
C ASP A 3 -22.25 -12.33 2.46
N TRP A 4 -21.69 -11.34 3.16
CA TRP A 4 -21.13 -11.54 4.50
C TRP A 4 -22.23 -11.84 5.52
N VAL A 5 -23.39 -11.18 5.43
CA VAL A 5 -24.51 -11.46 6.33
C VAL A 5 -25.05 -12.88 6.10
N LYS A 6 -25.18 -13.32 4.85
CA LYS A 6 -25.62 -14.70 4.54
C LYS A 6 -24.62 -15.76 5.04
N LYS A 7 -23.32 -15.52 4.87
CA LYS A 7 -22.27 -16.39 5.42
C LYS A 7 -22.27 -16.40 6.96
N ALA A 8 -22.47 -15.24 7.57
CA ALA A 8 -22.59 -15.11 9.02
C ALA A 8 -23.85 -15.81 9.57
N GLN A 9 -24.95 -15.86 8.81
CA GLN A 9 -26.14 -16.66 9.14
C GLN A 9 -25.85 -18.17 9.11
N ALA A 10 -25.01 -18.61 8.17
CA ALA A 10 -24.52 -19.99 8.08
C ALA A 10 -23.47 -20.34 9.16
N GLY A 11 -23.03 -19.37 9.97
CA GLY A 11 -22.07 -19.58 11.06
C GLY A 11 -20.60 -19.42 10.66
N ASP A 12 -20.31 -18.75 9.55
CA ASP A 12 -18.94 -18.45 9.10
C ASP A 12 -18.26 -17.41 10.03
N PRO A 13 -17.19 -17.78 10.76
CA PRO A 13 -16.47 -16.87 11.65
C PRO A 13 -15.78 -15.71 10.92
N GLU A 14 -15.30 -15.91 9.69
CA GLU A 14 -14.66 -14.84 8.90
C GLU A 14 -15.68 -13.77 8.51
N ALA A 15 -16.93 -14.17 8.30
CA ALA A 15 -18.01 -13.25 8.00
C ALA A 15 -18.37 -12.38 9.22
N TYR A 16 -18.31 -12.92 10.45
CA TYR A 16 -18.44 -12.13 11.68
C TYR A 16 -17.32 -11.10 11.81
N GLU A 17 -16.07 -11.50 11.56
CA GLU A 17 -14.93 -10.59 11.64
C GLU A 17 -15.04 -9.45 10.62
N ARG A 18 -15.43 -9.76 9.36
CA ARG A 18 -15.62 -8.74 8.32
C ARG A 18 -16.74 -7.75 8.66
N LEU A 19 -17.86 -8.24 9.21
CA LEU A 19 -18.96 -7.38 9.67
C LEU A 19 -18.51 -6.50 10.85
N PHE A 20 -17.75 -7.04 11.79
CA PHE A 20 -17.21 -6.29 12.92
C PHE A 20 -16.19 -5.24 12.45
N ARG A 21 -15.26 -5.58 11.57
CA ARG A 21 -14.25 -4.65 11.03
C ARG A 21 -14.91 -3.49 10.28
N GLN A 22 -15.97 -3.78 9.51
CA GLN A 22 -16.68 -2.77 8.72
C GLN A 22 -17.53 -1.83 9.59
N PHE A 23 -18.28 -2.36 10.56
CA PHE A 23 -19.29 -1.59 11.31
C PHE A 23 -18.90 -1.27 12.75
N GLY A 24 -17.80 -1.84 13.26
CA GLY A 24 -17.36 -1.70 14.65
C GLY A 24 -17.08 -0.26 15.06
N LYS A 25 -16.26 0.46 14.27
CA LYS A 25 -15.99 1.89 14.58
C LYS A 25 -17.22 2.77 14.38
N MET A 26 -18.11 2.46 13.43
CA MET A 26 -19.39 3.17 13.29
C MET A 26 -20.31 2.97 14.49
N ALA A 27 -20.40 1.73 14.98
CA ALA A 27 -21.14 1.36 16.18
C ALA A 27 -20.56 2.05 17.42
N TYR A 28 -19.23 2.09 17.54
CA TYR A 28 -18.52 2.80 18.60
C TYR A 28 -18.81 4.30 18.58
N ALA A 29 -18.67 4.96 17.43
CA ALA A 29 -18.99 6.38 17.29
C ALA A 29 -20.46 6.68 17.67
N ALA A 30 -21.40 5.81 17.28
CA ALA A 30 -22.81 5.94 17.64
C ALA A 30 -23.10 5.68 19.14
N ALA A 31 -22.40 4.74 19.77
CA ALA A 31 -22.51 4.46 21.20
C ALA A 31 -21.90 5.59 22.04
N TYR A 32 -20.70 6.05 21.66
CA TYR A 32 -19.99 7.16 22.30
C TYR A 32 -20.79 8.47 22.23
N GLU A 33 -21.44 8.77 21.10
CA GLU A 33 -22.33 9.94 20.96
C GLU A 33 -23.48 9.94 22.00
N LYS A 34 -23.87 8.76 22.51
CA LYS A 34 -24.93 8.64 23.53
C LYS A 34 -24.39 8.50 24.94
N LEU A 35 -23.24 7.87 25.12
CA LEU A 35 -22.72 7.51 26.43
C LEU A 35 -21.71 8.52 26.98
N GLY A 36 -20.99 9.24 26.11
CA GLY A 36 -19.95 10.20 26.49
C GLY A 36 -18.76 9.59 27.25
N ASP A 37 -18.63 8.26 27.26
CA ASP A 37 -17.65 7.51 28.04
C ASP A 37 -17.08 6.38 27.17
N ALA A 38 -15.75 6.36 27.03
CA ALA A 38 -15.07 5.46 26.09
C ALA A 38 -15.29 3.99 26.46
N HIS A 39 -15.09 3.63 27.74
CA HIS A 39 -15.28 2.26 28.21
C HIS A 39 -16.74 1.81 28.10
N ALA A 40 -17.71 2.63 28.49
CA ALA A 40 -19.11 2.27 28.29
C ALA A 40 -19.49 2.13 26.80
N ALA A 41 -18.87 2.92 25.91
CA ALA A 41 -19.09 2.80 24.48
C ALA A 41 -18.51 1.50 23.91
N GLU A 42 -17.31 1.10 24.33
CA GLU A 42 -16.71 -0.20 23.99
C GLU A 42 -17.59 -1.36 24.45
N ASP A 43 -18.02 -1.34 25.72
CA ASP A 43 -18.92 -2.34 26.30
C ASP A 43 -20.24 -2.43 25.53
N ALA A 44 -20.85 -1.28 25.21
CA ALA A 44 -22.10 -1.24 24.45
C ALA A 44 -21.96 -1.85 23.06
N VAL A 45 -20.81 -1.65 22.39
CA VAL A 45 -20.51 -2.23 21.09
C VAL A 45 -20.29 -3.73 21.21
N GLN A 46 -19.50 -4.18 22.17
CA GLN A 46 -19.25 -5.61 22.41
C GLN A 46 -20.56 -6.36 22.68
N GLU A 47 -21.41 -5.85 23.59
CA GLU A 47 -22.72 -6.43 23.86
C GLU A 47 -23.65 -6.39 22.65
N ALA A 48 -23.59 -5.32 21.84
CA ALA A 48 -24.43 -5.18 20.65
C ALA A 48 -24.02 -6.15 19.54
N PHE A 49 -22.74 -6.39 19.33
CA PHE A 49 -22.27 -7.37 18.35
C PHE A 49 -22.51 -8.80 18.83
N ALA A 50 -22.33 -9.09 20.12
CA ALA A 50 -22.69 -10.38 20.69
C ALA A 50 -24.20 -10.67 20.49
N GLU A 51 -25.05 -9.68 20.72
CA GLU A 51 -26.49 -9.80 20.48
C GLU A 51 -26.85 -9.88 18.99
N ALA A 52 -26.20 -9.08 18.15
CA ALA A 52 -26.42 -9.10 16.70
C ALA A 52 -26.03 -10.45 16.10
N PHE A 53 -24.91 -11.04 16.50
CA PHE A 53 -24.49 -12.34 15.99
C PHE A 53 -25.31 -13.50 16.56
N ALA A 54 -25.80 -13.39 17.80
CA ALA A 54 -26.76 -14.36 18.34
C ALA A 54 -28.09 -14.36 17.57
N GLY A 55 -28.58 -13.19 17.16
CA GLY A 55 -29.85 -13.02 16.43
C GLY A 55 -29.74 -12.99 14.90
N ILE A 56 -28.53 -13.11 14.32
CA ILE A 56 -28.31 -12.82 12.89
C ILE A 56 -29.08 -13.77 11.97
N ARG A 57 -29.37 -14.99 12.44
CA ARG A 57 -30.15 -16.00 11.73
C ARG A 57 -31.62 -15.62 11.53
N GLU A 58 -32.14 -14.73 12.38
CA GLU A 58 -33.53 -14.24 12.31
C GLU A 58 -33.67 -13.01 11.40
N LEU A 59 -32.57 -12.50 10.86
CA LEU A 59 -32.58 -11.36 9.96
C LEU A 59 -33.01 -11.77 8.55
N GLU A 60 -34.30 -11.63 8.25
CA GLU A 60 -34.89 -12.02 6.96
C GLU A 60 -34.30 -11.26 5.75
N ARG A 61 -33.86 -10.01 5.96
CA ARG A 61 -33.32 -9.13 4.92
C ARG A 61 -31.86 -8.77 5.22
N PRO A 62 -30.88 -9.45 4.59
CA PRO A 62 -29.46 -9.22 4.81
C PRO A 62 -29.02 -7.76 4.64
N GLU A 63 -29.63 -7.03 3.72
CA GLU A 63 -29.38 -5.62 3.43
C GLU A 63 -29.79 -4.69 4.58
N ALA A 64 -30.69 -5.13 5.47
CA ALA A 64 -31.13 -4.36 6.63
C ALA A 64 -30.13 -4.40 7.80
N PHE A 65 -29.08 -5.23 7.69
CA PHE A 65 -28.10 -5.44 8.77
C PHE A 65 -27.53 -4.16 9.37
N PRO A 66 -27.09 -3.13 8.61
CA PRO A 66 -26.51 -1.93 9.20
C PRO A 66 -27.50 -1.13 10.07
N GLY A 67 -28.75 -0.97 9.60
CA GLY A 67 -29.82 -0.29 10.35
C GLY A 67 -30.34 -1.11 11.53
N TRP A 68 -30.36 -2.43 11.38
CA TRP A 68 -30.69 -3.38 12.45
C TRP A 68 -29.64 -3.36 13.57
N LEU A 69 -28.36 -3.45 13.23
CA LEU A 69 -27.24 -3.33 14.16
C LEU A 69 -27.28 -2.00 14.91
N ARG A 70 -27.53 -0.88 14.22
CA ARG A 70 -27.71 0.43 14.87
C ARG A 70 -28.82 0.42 15.91
N THR A 71 -29.91 -0.29 15.66
CA THR A 71 -31.03 -0.41 16.63
C THR A 71 -30.58 -1.12 17.90
N ILE A 72 -29.80 -2.19 17.76
CA ILE A 72 -29.23 -2.95 18.87
C ILE A 72 -28.26 -2.07 19.68
N VAL A 73 -27.29 -1.43 19.01
CA VAL A 73 -26.32 -0.51 19.63
C VAL A 73 -27.02 0.61 20.41
N ARG A 74 -28.02 1.25 19.78
CA ARG A 74 -28.80 2.33 20.41
C ARG A 74 -29.55 1.84 21.66
N ARG A 75 -30.17 0.66 21.59
CA ARG A 75 -30.88 0.06 22.73
C ARG A 75 -29.92 -0.26 23.88
N ARG A 76 -28.72 -0.78 23.59
CA ARG A 76 -27.68 -1.06 24.58
C ARG A 76 -27.18 0.22 25.26
N ALA A 77 -26.84 1.24 24.48
CA ALA A 77 -26.46 2.54 25.01
C ALA A 77 -27.55 3.14 25.93
N PHE A 78 -28.83 3.14 25.51
CA PHE A 78 -29.92 3.63 26.37
C PHE A 78 -30.11 2.80 27.65
N ARG A 79 -29.89 1.49 27.60
CA ARG A 79 -29.94 0.63 28.79
C ARG A 79 -28.84 1.01 29.79
N MET A 80 -27.64 1.30 29.32
CA MET A 80 -26.51 1.71 30.16
C MET A 80 -26.71 3.11 30.75
N ILE A 81 -27.25 4.06 29.98
CA ILE A 81 -27.65 5.39 30.49
C ILE A 81 -28.68 5.25 31.62
N ARG A 82 -29.70 4.40 31.44
CA ARG A 82 -30.71 4.14 32.48
C ARG A 82 -30.11 3.48 33.74
N ARG A 83 -29.04 2.70 33.60
CA ARG A 83 -28.32 2.06 34.72
C ARG A 83 -27.38 3.02 35.44
N LYS A 84 -26.76 3.99 34.74
CA LYS A 84 -25.84 5.00 35.30
C LYS A 84 -26.55 6.15 36.06
N ALA A 85 -27.89 6.24 36.06
CA ALA A 85 -28.65 7.33 36.70
C ALA A 85 -28.73 7.29 38.25
N VAL A 86 -27.72 6.72 38.93
CA VAL A 86 -27.55 6.79 40.39
C VAL A 86 -26.34 7.70 40.68
N PRO A 87 -26.47 8.78 41.48
CA PRO A 87 -25.53 9.89 41.45
C PRO A 87 -24.29 9.71 42.33
N THR A 88 -23.11 10.08 41.82
CA THR A 88 -21.93 10.45 42.63
C THR A 88 -21.25 11.69 42.04
N LEU A 89 -20.85 12.62 42.92
CA LEU A 89 -20.30 13.96 42.63
C LEU A 89 -18.75 13.98 42.62
N PRO A 90 -18.11 15.05 42.09
CA PRO A 90 -16.75 15.06 41.52
C PRO A 90 -15.66 15.59 42.48
N ILE A 91 -14.37 15.44 42.10
CA ILE A 91 -13.23 16.18 42.67
C ILE A 91 -12.25 16.64 41.55
N GLU A 92 -11.75 17.86 41.72
CA GLU A 92 -11.05 18.76 40.79
C GLU A 92 -9.50 18.65 40.72
N GLU A 93 -8.99 19.17 39.58
CA GLU A 93 -7.74 19.87 39.22
C GLU A 93 -6.38 19.66 39.91
N THR A 94 -5.29 19.66 39.10
CA THR A 94 -4.24 20.73 39.11
C THR A 94 -3.20 20.57 37.98
N ALA A 95 -2.51 21.68 37.68
CA ALA A 95 -1.79 22.00 36.43
C ALA A 95 -0.25 22.09 36.54
N ALA A 96 0.39 22.43 35.39
CA ALA A 96 1.76 22.92 35.11
C ALA A 96 2.89 21.88 34.93
N ALA A 97 3.98 22.07 34.15
CA ALA A 97 4.38 22.78 32.91
C ALA A 97 5.93 22.70 32.87
N PHE A 98 6.60 22.50 31.71
CA PHE A 98 7.93 23.09 31.39
C PHE A 98 8.21 23.03 29.86
N ALA A 99 8.66 24.17 29.30
CA ALA A 99 9.21 24.40 27.95
C ALA A 99 10.74 24.13 27.98
N ASP A 100 11.53 24.00 26.88
CA ASP A 100 11.64 24.88 25.71
C ASP A 100 12.55 24.25 24.62
N GLU A 101 12.31 24.55 23.34
CA GLU A 101 13.36 24.91 22.34
C GLU A 101 12.69 25.40 21.05
N ALA A 102 12.97 26.66 20.70
CA ALA A 102 12.20 27.47 19.77
C ALA A 102 12.85 27.56 18.39
N ALA A 103 12.07 27.16 17.36
CA ALA A 103 12.09 27.74 16.01
C ALA A 103 10.85 27.37 15.18
N ASN A 104 9.60 27.43 15.71
CA ASN A 104 8.36 27.46 14.90
C ASN A 104 7.04 27.74 15.67
N THR A 105 7.12 28.31 16.88
CA THR A 105 6.10 28.14 17.94
C THR A 105 4.77 28.86 17.69
N GLU A 106 4.76 29.97 16.96
CA GLU A 106 3.57 30.83 16.81
C GLU A 106 2.49 30.21 15.90
N GLN A 107 2.90 29.60 14.78
CA GLN A 107 1.97 28.94 13.84
C GLN A 107 1.40 27.62 14.40
N ILE A 108 2.19 26.89 15.19
CA ILE A 108 1.77 25.64 15.83
C ILE A 108 0.77 25.91 16.96
N ALA A 109 0.97 26.98 17.74
CA ALA A 109 0.04 27.42 18.78
C ALA A 109 -1.30 27.86 18.16
N GLN A 110 -1.24 28.69 17.11
CA GLN A 110 -2.43 29.16 16.39
C GLN A 110 -3.24 28.00 15.78
N ARG A 111 -2.58 27.01 15.16
CA ARG A 111 -3.25 25.82 14.60
C ARG A 111 -3.85 24.92 15.68
N ARG A 112 -3.20 24.77 16.85
CA ARG A 112 -3.75 24.01 17.98
C ARG A 112 -5.00 24.67 18.57
N GLU A 113 -4.99 26.00 18.67
CA GLU A 113 -6.13 26.79 19.13
C GLU A 113 -7.31 26.69 18.14
N GLN A 114 -7.04 26.83 16.84
CA GLN A 114 -8.04 26.66 15.79
C GLN A 114 -8.64 25.23 15.77
N ARG A 115 -7.80 24.20 15.95
CA ARG A 115 -8.24 22.80 16.00
C ARG A 115 -9.12 22.54 17.23
N ARG A 116 -8.78 23.10 18.39
CA ARG A 116 -9.59 23.01 19.60
C ARG A 116 -10.95 23.70 19.42
N ALA A 117 -10.97 24.92 18.88
CA ALA A 117 -12.19 25.65 18.58
C ALA A 117 -13.11 24.89 17.60
N LEU A 118 -12.53 24.18 16.63
CA LEU A 118 -13.27 23.33 15.69
C LEU A 118 -13.91 22.10 16.37
N TYR A 119 -13.16 21.37 17.20
CA TYR A 119 -13.69 20.25 17.98
C TYR A 119 -14.83 20.70 18.91
N ASP A 120 -14.63 21.82 19.61
CA ASP A 120 -15.65 22.39 20.50
C ASP A 120 -16.91 22.81 19.73
N SER A 121 -16.74 23.37 18.53
CA SER A 121 -17.86 23.75 17.65
C SER A 121 -18.61 22.54 17.10
N VAL A 122 -17.92 21.43 16.79
CA VAL A 122 -18.53 20.16 16.38
C VAL A 122 -19.33 19.56 17.54
N GLU A 123 -18.85 19.65 18.78
CA GLU A 123 -19.60 19.21 19.95
C GLU A 123 -20.85 20.05 20.25
N GLN A 124 -20.96 21.26 19.69
CA GLN A 124 -22.18 22.07 19.78
C GLN A 124 -23.23 21.73 18.71
N LEU A 125 -22.89 20.92 17.70
CA LEU A 125 -23.86 20.48 16.69
C LEU A 125 -24.96 19.59 17.30
N PRO A 126 -26.19 19.62 16.76
CA PRO A 126 -27.20 18.62 17.06
C PRO A 126 -26.66 17.20 16.84
N GLY A 127 -26.98 16.25 17.73
CA GLY A 127 -26.38 14.90 17.69
C GLY A 127 -26.46 14.19 16.33
N SER A 128 -27.57 14.35 15.60
CA SER A 128 -27.73 13.77 14.26
C SER A 128 -26.81 14.38 13.19
N GLN A 129 -26.43 15.65 13.35
CA GLN A 129 -25.47 16.35 12.50
C GLN A 129 -24.04 16.07 12.95
N ARG A 130 -23.78 16.07 14.26
CA ARG A 130 -22.49 15.75 14.87
C ARG A 130 -22.02 14.35 14.50
N LEU A 131 -22.88 13.34 14.64
CA LEU A 131 -22.55 11.97 14.26
C LEU A 131 -22.29 11.83 12.76
N ALA A 132 -23.08 12.52 11.93
CA ALA A 132 -22.85 12.54 10.48
C ALA A 132 -21.49 13.18 10.16
N VAL A 133 -21.16 14.30 10.81
CA VAL A 133 -19.87 14.98 10.67
C VAL A 133 -18.72 14.10 11.16
N ARG A 134 -18.86 13.39 12.27
CA ARG A 134 -17.83 12.47 12.78
C ARG A 134 -17.60 11.28 11.86
N LEU A 135 -18.66 10.57 11.49
CA LEU A 135 -18.57 9.40 10.61
C LEU A 135 -18.04 9.75 9.21
N PHE A 136 -18.44 10.92 8.70
CA PHE A 136 -17.94 11.42 7.42
C PHE A 136 -16.55 12.01 7.61
N TYR A 137 -16.43 13.21 8.19
CA TYR A 137 -15.19 13.99 8.22
C TYR A 137 -14.07 13.46 9.12
N PHE A 138 -14.35 12.71 10.19
CA PHE A 138 -13.30 12.24 11.11
C PHE A 138 -12.92 10.76 10.87
N GLU A 139 -13.89 9.94 10.46
CA GLU A 139 -13.70 8.50 10.29
C GLU A 139 -13.63 8.05 8.81
N GLY A 140 -13.87 8.95 7.85
CA GLY A 140 -13.63 8.71 6.42
C GLY A 140 -14.64 7.79 5.72
N TYR A 141 -15.81 7.54 6.31
CA TYR A 141 -16.77 6.60 5.74
C TYR A 141 -17.52 7.16 4.51
N ARG A 142 -17.82 6.27 3.55
CA ARG A 142 -18.56 6.64 2.34
C ARG A 142 -20.02 6.98 2.68
N ILE A 143 -20.59 7.95 1.98
CA ILE A 143 -22.00 8.40 2.14
C ILE A 143 -22.96 7.22 2.15
N ARG A 144 -22.82 6.27 1.22
CA ARG A 144 -23.66 5.07 1.13
C ARG A 144 -23.65 4.21 2.41
N ASP A 145 -22.47 4.05 3.01
CA ASP A 145 -22.27 3.18 4.18
C ASP A 145 -22.82 3.87 5.44
N ILE A 146 -22.59 5.18 5.57
CA ILE A 146 -23.17 6.01 6.63
C ILE A 146 -24.70 6.07 6.49
N SER A 147 -25.21 6.23 5.27
CA SER A 147 -26.66 6.31 5.01
C SER A 147 -27.37 5.02 5.42
N ALA A 148 -26.81 3.88 5.02
CA ALA A 148 -27.31 2.56 5.39
C ALA A 148 -27.24 2.33 6.91
N PHE A 149 -26.13 2.70 7.54
CA PHE A 149 -25.96 2.57 8.98
C PHE A 149 -26.92 3.48 9.76
N LEU A 150 -27.04 4.76 9.39
CA LEU A 150 -27.88 5.74 10.06
C LEU A 150 -29.39 5.56 9.79
N GLY A 151 -29.77 4.73 8.81
CA GLY A 151 -31.16 4.49 8.43
C GLY A 151 -31.83 5.72 7.78
N VAL A 152 -31.09 6.46 6.96
CA VAL A 152 -31.59 7.64 6.23
C VAL A 152 -31.29 7.52 4.74
N SER A 153 -31.94 8.35 3.91
CA SER A 153 -31.57 8.47 2.49
C SER A 153 -30.25 9.21 2.33
N GLU A 154 -29.51 8.93 1.25
CA GLU A 154 -28.25 9.65 0.97
C GLU A 154 -28.49 11.15 0.80
N SER A 155 -29.64 11.54 0.25
CA SER A 155 -30.06 12.95 0.13
C SER A 155 -30.28 13.61 1.50
N ALA A 156 -30.89 12.90 2.46
CA ALA A 156 -31.07 13.38 3.82
C ALA A 156 -29.73 13.47 4.57
N LEU A 157 -28.80 12.53 4.35
CA LEU A 157 -27.45 12.59 4.90
C LEU A 157 -26.64 13.77 4.33
N LYS A 158 -26.68 13.97 3.00
CA LYS A 158 -26.06 15.12 2.33
C LYS A 158 -26.61 16.45 2.87
N LYS A 159 -27.93 16.52 3.10
CA LYS A 159 -28.58 17.68 3.74
C LYS A 159 -28.11 17.88 5.18
N ARG A 160 -28.00 16.83 6.00
CA ARG A 160 -27.47 16.94 7.38
C ARG A 160 -26.04 17.46 7.42
N LEU A 161 -25.18 16.98 6.52
CA LEU A 161 -23.80 17.48 6.39
C LEU A 161 -23.78 18.94 5.93
N PHE A 162 -24.68 19.33 5.02
CA PHE A 162 -24.84 20.71 4.59
C PHE A 162 -25.30 21.64 5.72
N ASP A 163 -26.32 21.24 6.48
CA ASP A 163 -26.85 22.01 7.61
C ASP A 163 -25.81 22.12 8.74
N ALA A 164 -25.04 21.05 8.98
CA ALA A 164 -23.92 21.06 9.92
C ALA A 164 -22.86 22.08 9.51
N ARG A 165 -22.48 22.07 8.22
CA ARG A 165 -21.55 23.04 7.64
C ARG A 165 -22.03 24.48 7.83
N ALA A 166 -23.31 24.76 7.55
CA ALA A 166 -23.86 26.11 7.72
C ALA A 166 -23.78 26.60 9.18
N ARG A 167 -24.02 25.73 10.16
CA ARG A 167 -23.98 26.07 11.60
C ARG A 167 -22.57 26.27 12.13
N LEU A 168 -21.64 25.43 11.71
CA LEU A 168 -20.23 25.55 12.08
C LEU A 168 -19.62 26.83 11.46
N ARG A 169 -20.10 27.27 10.29
CA ARG A 169 -19.71 28.54 9.65
C ARG A 169 -20.13 29.78 10.43
N SER A 170 -21.25 29.72 11.15
CA SER A 170 -21.69 30.81 12.03
C SER A 170 -20.97 30.83 13.38
N ALA A 171 -20.42 29.70 13.84
CA ALA A 171 -19.76 29.58 15.14
C ALA A 171 -18.25 29.89 15.09
N LEU A 172 -17.62 29.64 13.95
CA LEU A 172 -16.19 29.87 13.73
C LEU A 172 -15.99 31.18 12.95
N HIS A 173 -15.29 32.17 13.52
CA HIS A 173 -14.85 33.38 12.80
C HIS A 173 -13.70 33.05 11.81
N VAL A 174 -13.97 32.18 10.84
CA VAL A 174 -13.02 31.77 9.80
C VAL A 174 -13.61 32.17 8.46
N SER A 175 -12.91 33.04 7.74
CA SER A 175 -13.32 33.61 6.45
C SER A 175 -13.48 32.56 5.34
N ASP A 176 -12.97 31.34 5.54
CA ASP A 176 -13.25 30.23 4.63
C ASP A 176 -13.56 28.91 5.37
N PHE A 177 -14.83 28.76 5.69
CA PHE A 177 -15.40 27.56 6.27
C PHE A 177 -15.26 26.31 5.38
N SER A 178 -15.13 26.50 4.07
CA SER A 178 -14.85 25.39 3.15
C SER A 178 -13.39 24.94 3.28
N ALA A 179 -12.46 25.83 3.66
CA ALA A 179 -11.07 25.48 3.95
C ALA A 179 -10.95 24.70 5.26
N ALA A 180 -11.57 25.14 6.35
CA ALA A 180 -11.48 24.45 7.66
C ALA A 180 -12.04 23.00 7.68
N PHE A 181 -12.99 22.67 6.78
CA PHE A 181 -13.49 21.30 6.60
C PHE A 181 -12.91 20.59 5.37
N HIS A 182 -12.36 21.31 4.38
CA HIS A 182 -11.42 20.71 3.44
C HIS A 182 -10.20 20.20 4.17
N ASP A 183 -9.66 20.90 5.16
CA ASP A 183 -8.52 20.42 5.95
C ASP A 183 -8.82 19.12 6.74
N LEU A 184 -10.10 18.72 6.86
CA LEU A 184 -10.54 17.46 7.47
C LEU A 184 -10.98 16.38 6.46
N TYR A 185 -11.15 16.67 5.16
CA TYR A 185 -11.55 15.68 4.13
C TYR A 185 -10.71 15.70 2.84
N GLU A 186 -9.91 16.73 2.67
CA GLU A 186 -8.72 16.81 1.84
C GLU A 186 -7.57 16.86 2.85
N GLY A 187 -7.12 15.68 3.30
CA GLY A 187 -5.81 15.64 3.93
C GLY A 187 -4.83 16.25 2.93
N GLY A 188 -4.20 17.36 3.29
CA GLY A 188 -3.30 18.06 2.40
C GLY A 188 -3.92 19.28 1.72
N LYS A 189 -3.51 20.45 2.20
CA LYS A 189 -3.10 21.50 1.26
C LYS A 189 -1.63 21.83 1.32
N SER A 190 -0.92 21.39 2.35
CA SER A 190 0.53 21.47 2.34
C SER A 190 1.20 20.20 1.85
N MET A 191 0.67 18.99 2.07
CA MET A 191 1.43 17.75 1.82
C MET A 191 0.71 16.69 0.98
N LEU A 192 1.42 16.13 0.01
CA LEU A 192 1.11 14.88 -0.67
C LEU A 192 2.14 13.81 -0.27
N HIS A 193 1.67 12.63 0.14
CA HIS A 193 2.48 11.44 0.34
C HIS A 193 2.34 10.50 -0.86
N LEU A 194 3.39 10.36 -1.65
CA LEU A 194 3.47 9.36 -2.71
C LEU A 194 4.16 8.13 -2.13
N VAL A 195 3.48 6.98 -2.16
CA VAL A 195 3.97 5.74 -1.58
C VAL A 195 3.95 4.59 -2.57
N ASN A 196 4.84 3.63 -2.37
CA ASN A 196 4.73 2.33 -3.00
C ASN A 196 3.84 1.38 -2.18
N GLY A 197 2.79 0.85 -2.81
CA GLY A 197 1.91 -0.18 -2.23
C GLY A 197 0.78 0.30 -1.32
N ASP A 198 -0.32 -0.46 -1.32
CA ASP A 198 -1.53 -0.13 -0.56
C ASP A 198 -1.35 -0.29 0.95
N HIS A 199 -0.51 -1.24 1.41
CA HIS A 199 -0.25 -1.46 2.83
C HIS A 199 0.40 -0.23 3.49
N THR A 200 1.46 0.32 2.89
CA THR A 200 2.11 1.55 3.38
C THR A 200 1.11 2.71 3.43
N ALA A 201 0.27 2.84 2.40
CA ALA A 201 -0.78 3.86 2.35
C ALA A 201 -1.80 3.73 3.48
N GLU A 202 -2.25 2.51 3.78
CA GLU A 202 -3.13 2.22 4.91
C GLU A 202 -2.45 2.56 6.24
N ARG A 203 -1.18 2.18 6.41
CA ARG A 203 -0.41 2.48 7.63
C ARG A 203 -0.17 3.98 7.84
N ILE A 204 0.07 4.76 6.80
CA ILE A 204 0.16 6.24 6.89
C ILE A 204 -1.15 6.81 7.44
N ARG A 205 -2.29 6.35 6.92
CA ARG A 205 -3.62 6.78 7.39
C ARG A 205 -3.87 6.35 8.83
N GLU A 206 -3.55 5.11 9.18
CA GLU A 206 -3.68 4.60 10.56
C GLU A 206 -2.79 5.34 11.57
N ALA A 207 -1.59 5.74 11.15
CA ALA A 207 -0.66 6.51 11.98
C ALA A 207 -1.13 7.96 12.25
N GLY A 208 -2.14 8.41 11.51
CA GLY A 208 -2.63 9.79 11.55
C GLY A 208 -1.62 10.79 11.00
N ILE A 209 -0.83 10.38 10.00
CA ILE A 209 0.07 11.29 9.28
C ILE A 209 -0.79 12.14 8.33
N GLU A 210 -0.70 13.47 8.49
CA GLU A 210 -1.55 14.43 7.77
C GLU A 210 -1.05 14.66 6.34
N GLY A 211 -1.92 14.46 5.34
CA GLY A 211 -1.59 14.69 3.94
C GLY A 211 -2.39 13.80 2.99
N ASP A 212 -2.40 14.15 1.71
CA ASP A 212 -3.04 13.35 0.66
C ASP A 212 -2.18 12.10 0.44
N VAL A 213 -2.76 10.94 0.10
CA VAL A 213 -1.96 9.73 -0.15
C VAL A 213 -2.21 9.21 -1.56
N LEU A 214 -1.16 9.26 -2.39
CA LEU A 214 -1.13 8.67 -3.73
C LEU A 214 -0.34 7.36 -3.69
N VAL A 215 -0.99 6.25 -4.02
CA VAL A 215 -0.32 4.95 -4.17
C VAL A 215 0.16 4.79 -5.61
N TRP A 216 1.46 4.58 -5.79
CA TRP A 216 2.03 4.24 -7.09
C TRP A 216 1.92 2.72 -7.32
N ARG A 217 1.03 2.28 -8.22
CA ARG A 217 0.68 0.85 -8.43
C ARG A 217 1.24 0.29 -9.74
N GLU A 218 2.47 0.64 -10.07
CA GLU A 218 3.19 0.05 -11.20
C GLU A 218 4.16 -1.04 -10.72
N LEU A 219 4.51 -1.96 -11.60
CA LEU A 219 5.37 -3.12 -11.37
C LEU A 219 6.59 -3.08 -12.31
N TYR A 220 7.35 -1.96 -12.34
CA TYR A 220 8.46 -1.79 -13.29
C TYR A 220 9.49 -2.93 -13.34
N PRO A 221 9.77 -3.67 -12.25
CA PRO A 221 10.61 -4.86 -12.33
C PRO A 221 10.10 -5.93 -13.30
N PHE A 222 8.78 -6.09 -13.45
CA PHE A 222 8.20 -7.15 -14.27
C PHE A 222 7.73 -6.65 -15.64
N GLY A 223 8.14 -7.34 -16.70
CA GLY A 223 7.73 -7.05 -18.08
C GLY A 223 8.50 -5.90 -18.74
N PRO A 224 8.12 -5.53 -19.99
CA PRO A 224 8.86 -4.55 -20.77
C PRO A 224 8.76 -3.15 -20.18
N VAL A 225 9.88 -2.46 -20.06
CA VAL A 225 9.94 -1.04 -19.71
C VAL A 225 10.56 -0.27 -20.86
N PHE A 226 9.96 0.87 -21.19
CA PHE A 226 10.36 1.69 -22.33
C PHE A 226 10.90 3.03 -21.84
N PRO A 227 11.83 3.69 -22.56
CA PRO A 227 12.37 4.98 -22.14
C PRO A 227 11.32 6.05 -21.88
N ASP A 228 10.30 6.08 -22.74
CA ASP A 228 9.16 6.98 -22.64
C ASP A 228 7.88 6.21 -22.28
N MET A 229 7.67 6.04 -20.98
CA MET A 229 6.46 5.44 -20.43
C MET A 229 5.23 6.36 -20.48
N GLU A 230 5.34 7.58 -21.02
CA GLU A 230 4.19 8.47 -21.24
C GLU A 230 3.43 8.09 -22.52
N GLN A 231 4.16 7.53 -23.50
CA GLN A 231 3.57 7.13 -24.76
C GLN A 231 2.48 6.09 -24.55
N ALA A 232 1.32 6.35 -25.15
CA ALA A 232 0.17 5.45 -25.08
C ALA A 232 0.51 4.05 -25.62
N SER A 233 1.36 3.95 -26.66
CA SER A 233 1.86 2.69 -27.21
C SER A 233 2.70 1.89 -26.20
N ALA A 234 3.62 2.54 -25.49
CA ALA A 234 4.44 1.93 -24.45
C ALA A 234 3.57 1.40 -23.30
N ARG A 235 2.63 2.21 -22.80
CA ARG A 235 1.68 1.81 -21.76
C ARG A 235 0.81 0.64 -22.19
N TYR A 236 0.32 0.66 -23.44
CA TYR A 236 -0.52 -0.41 -23.95
C TYR A 236 0.24 -1.73 -24.12
N ALA A 237 1.44 -1.71 -24.71
CA ALA A 237 2.28 -2.90 -24.87
C ALA A 237 2.63 -3.52 -23.51
N ARG A 238 2.91 -2.69 -22.51
CA ARG A 238 3.14 -3.14 -21.15
C ARG A 238 1.88 -3.70 -20.48
N ALA A 239 0.74 -3.04 -20.62
CA ALA A 239 -0.53 -3.52 -20.09
C ALA A 239 -0.94 -4.87 -20.68
N GLU A 240 -0.76 -5.06 -21.99
CA GLU A 240 -0.98 -6.35 -22.66
C GLU A 240 -0.05 -7.45 -22.10
N HIS A 241 1.23 -7.11 -21.86
CA HIS A 241 2.16 -8.04 -21.25
C HIS A 241 1.74 -8.46 -19.84
N LEU A 242 1.41 -7.49 -18.96
CA LEU A 242 1.01 -7.78 -17.58
C LEU A 242 -0.33 -8.53 -17.49
N GLU A 243 -1.27 -8.25 -18.39
CA GLU A 243 -2.53 -8.99 -18.50
C GLU A 243 -2.29 -10.45 -18.89
N ARG A 244 -1.43 -10.69 -19.88
CA ARG A 244 -1.11 -12.05 -20.32
C ARG A 244 -0.36 -12.85 -19.26
N GLU A 245 0.67 -12.24 -18.66
CA GLU A 245 1.58 -12.95 -17.76
C GLU A 245 1.03 -13.07 -16.33
N LEU A 246 0.41 -12.02 -15.80
CA LEU A 246 -0.02 -11.95 -14.41
C LEU A 246 -1.54 -11.87 -14.24
N GLY A 247 -2.31 -11.71 -15.32
CA GLY A 247 -3.77 -11.57 -15.26
C GLY A 247 -4.26 -10.18 -14.85
N ILE A 248 -3.38 -9.17 -14.78
CA ILE A 248 -3.75 -7.80 -14.40
C ILE A 248 -4.60 -7.19 -15.54
N PRO A 249 -5.87 -6.82 -15.31
CA PRO A 249 -6.71 -6.29 -16.37
C PRO A 249 -6.12 -5.01 -16.96
N ARG A 250 -5.94 -4.99 -18.28
CA ARG A 250 -5.31 -3.87 -18.99
C ARG A 250 -6.02 -2.54 -18.76
N GLN A 251 -7.35 -2.55 -18.71
CA GLN A 251 -8.13 -1.34 -18.44
C GLN A 251 -7.86 -0.78 -17.03
N THR A 252 -7.68 -1.65 -16.04
CA THR A 252 -7.34 -1.25 -14.67
C THR A 252 -5.96 -0.60 -14.62
N LEU A 253 -4.96 -1.20 -15.27
CA LEU A 253 -3.61 -0.65 -15.30
C LEU A 253 -3.58 0.72 -16.01
N LEU A 254 -4.17 0.81 -17.21
CA LEU A 254 -4.21 2.06 -17.98
C LEU A 254 -4.94 3.19 -17.24
N GLY A 255 -6.05 2.86 -16.57
CA GLY A 255 -6.77 3.82 -15.71
C GLY A 255 -5.92 4.30 -14.54
N GLY A 256 -5.18 3.40 -13.88
CA GLY A 256 -4.22 3.75 -12.83
C GLY A 256 -3.13 4.68 -13.32
N CYS A 257 -2.49 4.37 -14.44
CA CYS A 257 -1.46 5.23 -15.06
C CYS A 257 -2.00 6.62 -15.42
N ALA A 258 -3.24 6.71 -15.93
CA ALA A 258 -3.85 7.99 -16.25
C ALA A 258 -4.08 8.86 -14.99
N GLU A 259 -4.54 8.25 -13.90
CA GLU A 259 -4.77 8.92 -12.62
C GLU A 259 -3.46 9.39 -11.97
N GLN A 260 -2.43 8.55 -12.01
CA GLN A 260 -1.09 8.90 -11.52
C GLN A 260 -0.51 10.12 -12.25
N GLU A 261 -0.57 10.12 -13.59
CA GLU A 261 -0.13 11.26 -14.39
C GLU A 261 -0.94 12.53 -14.12
N ARG A 262 -2.25 12.39 -13.90
CA ARG A 262 -3.11 13.51 -13.54
C ARG A 262 -2.64 14.12 -12.22
N LYS A 263 -2.41 13.30 -11.19
CA LYS A 263 -1.89 13.78 -9.89
C LYS A 263 -0.48 14.40 -10.00
N LEU A 264 0.40 13.87 -10.86
CA LEU A 264 1.71 14.50 -11.11
C LEU A 264 1.58 15.91 -11.72
N ARG A 265 0.61 16.15 -12.60
CA ARG A 265 0.36 17.49 -13.17
C ARG A 265 -0.22 18.48 -12.17
N GLU A 266 -0.79 17.98 -11.08
CA GLU A 266 -1.42 18.78 -10.04
C GLU A 266 -0.50 19.01 -8.84
N LEU A 267 0.79 18.62 -8.89
CA LEU A 267 1.70 18.72 -7.74
C LEU A 267 1.88 20.16 -7.22
N GLN A 268 1.77 21.16 -8.09
CA GLN A 268 1.85 22.58 -7.74
C GLN A 268 0.78 23.05 -6.73
N GLN A 269 -0.27 22.26 -6.50
CA GLN A 269 -1.29 22.58 -5.50
C GLN A 269 -0.87 22.24 -4.06
N TYR A 270 0.24 21.51 -3.87
CA TYR A 270 0.77 21.14 -2.57
C TYR A 270 2.01 21.99 -2.24
N GLU A 271 2.21 22.32 -0.96
CA GLU A 271 3.44 23.00 -0.49
C GLU A 271 4.65 22.04 -0.46
N GLU A 272 4.41 20.76 -0.23
CA GLU A 272 5.39 19.70 -0.14
C GLU A 272 4.83 18.36 -0.66
N VAL A 273 5.69 17.57 -1.30
CA VAL A 273 5.40 16.22 -1.77
C VAL A 273 6.45 15.31 -1.16
N VAL A 274 6.04 14.41 -0.29
CA VAL A 274 6.91 13.43 0.36
C VAL A 274 6.81 12.11 -0.38
N LEU A 275 7.94 11.68 -0.93
CA LEU A 275 8.14 10.39 -1.58
C LEU A 275 8.56 9.38 -0.50
N TRP A 276 7.78 8.32 -0.30
CA TRP A 276 8.09 7.22 0.62
C TRP A 276 8.53 6.02 -0.19
N PHE A 277 9.83 5.74 -0.15
CA PHE A 277 10.45 4.68 -0.91
C PHE A 277 11.42 3.86 -0.06
N GLU A 278 11.80 2.72 -0.63
CA GLU A 278 12.55 1.68 0.05
C GLU A 278 13.81 1.30 -0.72
N HIS A 279 14.72 0.59 -0.06
CA HIS A 279 16.02 0.23 -0.62
C HIS A 279 16.01 -0.72 -1.83
N ASP A 280 14.92 -1.46 -2.05
CA ASP A 280 14.89 -2.55 -3.02
C ASP A 280 14.66 -2.08 -4.47
N LEU A 281 14.86 -2.99 -5.42
CA LEU A 281 14.69 -2.75 -6.86
C LEU A 281 13.31 -2.21 -7.24
N PHE A 282 12.27 -2.73 -6.59
CA PHE A 282 10.89 -2.39 -6.89
C PHE A 282 10.64 -0.91 -6.58
N ASP A 283 11.09 -0.47 -5.42
CA ASP A 283 11.02 0.93 -5.00
C ASP A 283 11.98 1.83 -5.79
N GLN A 284 13.23 1.43 -5.96
CA GLN A 284 14.23 2.29 -6.62
C GLN A 284 13.92 2.54 -8.10
N THR A 285 13.31 1.58 -8.81
CA THR A 285 12.88 1.79 -10.20
C THR A 285 11.70 2.75 -10.30
N MET A 286 10.74 2.68 -9.37
CA MET A 286 9.66 3.64 -9.28
C MET A 286 10.14 5.03 -8.89
N LEU A 287 11.01 5.13 -7.89
CA LEU A 287 11.60 6.38 -7.45
C LEU A 287 12.33 7.07 -8.61
N ALA A 288 13.11 6.31 -9.38
CA ALA A 288 13.80 6.82 -10.56
C ALA A 288 12.84 7.38 -11.61
N LEU A 289 11.76 6.66 -11.93
CA LEU A 289 10.73 7.19 -12.83
C LEU A 289 10.11 8.46 -12.26
N VAL A 290 9.59 8.41 -11.03
CA VAL A 290 8.84 9.50 -10.41
C VAL A 290 9.70 10.77 -10.34
N LEU A 291 10.95 10.66 -9.91
CA LEU A 291 11.88 11.79 -9.88
C LEU A 291 12.24 12.28 -11.29
N ASN A 292 12.51 11.39 -12.25
CA ASN A 292 12.73 11.77 -13.64
C ASN A 292 11.53 12.53 -14.23
N ARG A 293 10.30 12.08 -13.91
CA ARG A 293 9.05 12.74 -14.32
C ARG A 293 8.92 14.12 -13.67
N ILE A 294 9.06 14.20 -12.35
CA ILE A 294 8.96 15.46 -11.60
C ILE A 294 10.02 16.46 -12.07
N GLY A 295 11.26 16.03 -12.28
CA GLY A 295 12.37 16.89 -12.72
C GLY A 295 12.17 17.48 -14.12
N ARG A 296 11.35 16.85 -14.96
CA ARG A 296 10.96 17.35 -16.30
C ARG A 296 9.74 18.27 -16.27
N MET A 297 9.08 18.41 -15.11
CA MET A 297 7.87 19.20 -14.94
C MET A 297 8.16 20.49 -14.17
N GLN A 298 7.38 21.54 -14.41
CA GLN A 298 7.37 22.72 -13.55
C GLN A 298 6.53 22.38 -12.30
N THR A 299 7.18 22.09 -11.17
CA THR A 299 6.49 21.82 -9.89
C THR A 299 6.00 23.09 -9.19
N GLY A 300 6.28 24.27 -9.76
CA GLY A 300 5.95 25.56 -9.14
C GLY A 300 6.68 25.73 -7.81
N SER A 301 5.93 26.01 -6.75
CA SER A 301 6.46 26.18 -5.38
C SER A 301 6.48 24.90 -4.55
N ALA A 302 6.04 23.75 -5.08
CA ALA A 302 5.96 22.51 -4.33
C ALA A 302 7.36 21.97 -3.99
N ARG A 303 7.67 21.81 -2.70
CA ARG A 303 8.92 21.21 -2.21
C ARG A 303 8.85 19.69 -2.34
N ILE A 304 9.82 19.08 -2.99
CA ILE A 304 9.88 17.60 -3.08
C ILE A 304 10.81 17.09 -1.98
N SER A 305 10.34 16.12 -1.21
CA SER A 305 11.07 15.48 -0.12
C SER A 305 11.05 13.98 -0.29
N LEU A 306 12.08 13.29 0.22
CA LEU A 306 12.26 11.86 0.11
C LEU A 306 12.53 11.27 1.49
N LEU A 307 11.69 10.30 1.87
CA LEU A 307 12.02 9.30 2.88
C LEU A 307 12.42 8.03 2.13
N CYS A 308 13.68 7.63 2.27
CA CYS A 308 14.19 6.40 1.66
C CYS A 308 14.89 5.56 2.72
N VAL A 309 14.35 4.37 3.03
CA VAL A 309 14.86 3.51 4.12
C VAL A 309 15.15 2.10 3.65
N GLY A 310 16.16 1.47 4.27
CA GLY A 310 16.50 0.06 4.05
C GLY A 310 16.56 -0.78 5.31
N ALA A 311 16.19 -0.20 6.46
CA ALA A 311 16.20 -0.87 7.76
C ALA A 311 15.30 -0.13 8.74
N PHE A 312 14.84 -0.83 9.79
CA PHE A 312 14.13 -0.23 10.91
C PHE A 312 14.57 -0.90 12.23
N PRO A 313 14.79 -0.15 13.33
CA PRO A 313 15.24 -0.72 14.59
C PRO A 313 14.34 -1.84 15.11
N GLY A 314 14.94 -2.98 15.47
CA GLY A 314 14.23 -4.15 15.99
C GLY A 314 13.63 -5.07 14.92
N ILE A 315 13.82 -4.76 13.63
CA ILE A 315 13.45 -5.64 12.52
C ILE A 315 14.72 -6.27 11.94
N GLY A 316 14.80 -7.60 11.95
CA GLY A 316 15.96 -8.34 11.45
C GLY A 316 16.09 -8.27 9.93
N ILE A 317 15.08 -8.77 9.21
CA ILE A 317 14.99 -8.70 7.75
C ILE A 317 13.94 -7.63 7.42
N PHE A 318 14.37 -6.52 6.85
CA PHE A 318 13.49 -5.40 6.52
C PHE A 318 12.97 -5.56 5.08
N HIS A 319 11.77 -6.10 4.92
CA HIS A 319 11.12 -6.27 3.61
C HIS A 319 10.46 -5.00 3.10
N GLY A 320 9.99 -4.17 4.01
CA GLY A 320 9.64 -2.80 3.68
C GLY A 320 8.71 -2.09 4.67
N LEU A 321 8.26 -0.90 4.31
CA LEU A 321 7.43 0.02 5.09
C LEU A 321 6.05 -0.59 5.35
N GLY A 322 5.55 -1.41 4.43
CA GLY A 322 4.31 -2.16 4.60
C GLY A 322 4.32 -3.13 5.78
N GLN A 323 5.50 -3.55 6.25
CA GLN A 323 5.64 -4.43 7.42
C GLN A 323 5.54 -3.67 8.76
N LEU A 324 5.69 -2.34 8.73
CA LEU A 324 5.68 -1.52 9.94
C LEU A 324 4.26 -1.38 10.50
N ARG A 325 4.16 -1.37 11.83
CA ARG A 325 2.93 -0.94 12.51
C ARG A 325 2.75 0.57 12.38
N ALA A 326 1.52 1.05 12.59
CA ALA A 326 1.21 2.48 12.52
C ALA A 326 2.03 3.33 13.50
N ASP A 327 2.28 2.86 14.72
CA ASP A 327 3.12 3.54 15.72
C ASP A 327 4.58 3.64 15.28
N GLN A 328 5.12 2.57 14.66
CA GLN A 328 6.48 2.56 14.11
C GLN A 328 6.60 3.49 12.91
N LEU A 329 5.68 3.42 11.96
CA LEU A 329 5.69 4.25 10.75
C LEU A 329 5.61 5.75 11.11
N LYS A 330 4.83 6.09 12.15
CA LYS A 330 4.73 7.45 12.67
C LYS A 330 6.07 8.04 13.09
N THR A 331 6.99 7.22 13.60
CA THR A 331 8.33 7.68 14.02
C THR A 331 9.18 8.17 12.85
N LEU A 332 8.86 7.77 11.62
CA LEU A 332 9.55 8.22 10.40
C LEU A 332 9.01 9.55 9.88
N SER A 333 7.84 9.99 10.36
CA SER A 333 7.24 11.24 9.94
C SER A 333 8.14 12.43 10.32
N GLY A 334 8.41 13.31 9.36
CA GLY A 334 9.30 14.46 9.51
C GLY A 334 10.80 14.17 9.33
N THR A 335 11.19 12.91 9.08
CA THR A 335 12.61 12.54 8.88
C THR A 335 13.08 12.61 7.43
N TRP A 336 12.15 12.86 6.50
CA TRP A 336 12.42 12.99 5.06
C TRP A 336 13.34 14.17 4.76
N GLN A 337 14.12 14.04 3.69
CA GLN A 337 15.10 15.03 3.24
C GLN A 337 14.66 15.69 1.95
N PRO A 338 14.98 16.97 1.71
CA PRO A 338 14.65 17.63 0.45
C PRO A 338 15.37 16.96 -0.73
N VAL A 339 14.68 16.83 -1.86
CA VAL A 339 15.24 16.33 -3.11
C VAL A 339 15.90 17.48 -3.87
N GLY A 340 17.20 17.38 -4.10
CA GLY A 340 18.00 18.36 -4.82
C GLY A 340 18.31 17.98 -6.27
N PRO A 341 19.04 18.84 -6.99
CA PRO A 341 19.41 18.61 -8.39
C PRO A 341 20.17 17.30 -8.65
N GLU A 342 21.01 16.87 -7.71
CA GLU A 342 21.79 15.64 -7.84
C GLU A 342 20.91 14.39 -7.84
N GLN A 343 19.86 14.36 -7.00
CA GLN A 343 18.89 13.26 -6.98
C GLN A 343 18.11 13.19 -8.29
N TYR A 344 17.66 14.33 -8.83
CA TYR A 344 16.96 14.37 -10.13
C TYR A 344 17.86 13.89 -11.26
N ALA A 345 19.10 14.37 -11.34
CA ALA A 345 20.05 13.97 -12.38
C ALA A 345 20.41 12.48 -12.29
N LEU A 346 20.57 11.95 -11.07
CA LEU A 346 20.83 10.52 -10.88
C LEU A 346 19.59 9.68 -11.24
N ALA A 347 18.39 10.11 -10.86
CA ALA A 347 17.14 9.43 -11.22
C ALA A 347 16.93 9.37 -12.73
N GLU A 348 17.22 10.47 -13.46
CA GLU A 348 17.17 10.48 -14.92
C GLU A 348 18.14 9.46 -15.53
N ARG A 349 19.40 9.42 -15.07
CA ARG A 349 20.40 8.45 -15.56
C ARG A 349 20.00 7.01 -15.23
N LEU A 350 19.51 6.75 -14.02
CA LEU A 350 19.05 5.42 -13.60
C LEU A 350 17.89 4.97 -14.47
N TRP A 351 16.87 5.82 -14.65
CA TRP A 351 15.71 5.51 -15.47
C TRP A 351 16.10 5.26 -16.94
N ALA A 352 16.96 6.10 -17.51
CA ALA A 352 17.46 5.95 -18.87
C ALA A 352 18.22 4.63 -19.06
N ALA A 353 19.10 4.26 -18.12
CA ALA A 353 19.82 2.99 -18.17
C ALA A 353 18.87 1.80 -18.01
N TYR A 354 18.01 1.81 -16.97
CA TYR A 354 17.07 0.73 -16.67
C TYR A 354 16.12 0.41 -17.84
N SER A 355 15.68 1.44 -18.55
CA SER A 355 14.78 1.34 -19.70
C SER A 355 15.51 1.17 -21.04
N SER A 356 16.85 1.20 -21.06
CA SER A 356 17.62 1.04 -22.29
C SER A 356 17.56 -0.40 -22.79
N PRO A 357 17.36 -0.61 -24.11
CA PRO A 357 17.51 -1.91 -24.74
C PRO A 357 18.98 -2.31 -24.98
N ASN A 358 19.94 -1.39 -24.77
CA ASN A 358 21.36 -1.65 -24.98
C ASN A 358 22.04 -2.07 -23.66
N PRO A 359 22.58 -3.30 -23.55
CA PRO A 359 23.33 -3.75 -22.37
C PRO A 359 24.45 -2.81 -21.91
N GLU A 360 25.11 -2.10 -22.83
CA GLU A 360 26.21 -1.20 -22.50
C GLU A 360 25.78 -0.01 -21.64
N ASP A 361 24.55 0.47 -21.80
CA ASP A 361 24.03 1.57 -20.97
C ASP A 361 23.81 1.13 -19.52
N HIS A 362 23.47 -0.14 -19.31
CA HIS A 362 23.36 -0.74 -17.98
C HIS A 362 24.72 -0.86 -17.31
N VAL A 363 25.74 -1.28 -18.05
CA VAL A 363 27.13 -1.36 -17.56
C VAL A 363 27.64 0.05 -17.19
N ARG A 364 27.43 1.03 -18.06
CA ARG A 364 27.83 2.42 -17.81
C ARG A 364 27.19 3.01 -16.55
N PHE A 365 25.96 2.61 -16.22
CA PHE A 365 25.32 3.05 -14.98
C PHE A 365 26.02 2.50 -13.73
N LEU A 366 26.51 1.25 -13.74
CA LEU A 366 27.24 0.67 -12.60
C LEU A 366 28.56 1.39 -12.28
N GLU A 367 29.13 2.07 -13.27
CA GLU A 367 30.35 2.88 -13.14
C GLU A 367 30.06 4.31 -12.65
N SER A 368 28.79 4.71 -12.61
CA SER A 368 28.37 6.05 -12.21
C SER A 368 28.42 6.22 -10.69
N ASP A 369 28.66 7.44 -10.24
CA ASP A 369 28.47 7.82 -8.84
C ASP A 369 26.98 7.86 -8.50
N THR A 370 26.60 7.09 -7.47
CA THR A 370 25.23 6.95 -6.99
C THR A 370 25.02 7.54 -5.59
N ALA A 371 25.97 8.31 -5.05
CA ALA A 371 25.90 8.81 -3.67
C ALA A 371 24.61 9.60 -3.34
N ALA A 372 24.06 10.32 -4.32
CA ALA A 372 22.84 11.10 -4.16
C ALA A 372 21.57 10.25 -3.89
N LEU A 373 21.55 9.00 -4.36
CA LEU A 373 20.50 8.00 -4.09
C LEU A 373 21.18 6.70 -3.63
N PRO A 374 21.45 6.54 -2.32
CA PRO A 374 22.37 5.52 -1.81
C PRO A 374 22.02 4.07 -2.18
N PHE A 375 20.73 3.77 -2.40
CA PHE A 375 20.27 2.42 -2.76
C PHE A 375 20.26 2.15 -4.27
N ALA A 376 20.45 3.16 -5.11
CA ALA A 376 20.35 3.05 -6.55
C ALA A 376 21.29 1.98 -7.14
N ARG A 377 22.55 1.96 -6.70
CA ARG A 377 23.53 0.97 -7.18
C ARG A 377 23.14 -0.46 -6.81
N ALA A 378 22.80 -0.70 -5.54
CA ALA A 378 22.45 -2.03 -5.05
C ALA A 378 21.17 -2.55 -5.75
N ALA A 379 20.16 -1.71 -5.90
CA ALA A 379 18.96 -2.02 -6.66
C ALA A 379 19.27 -2.31 -8.13
N PHE A 380 20.16 -1.55 -8.77
CA PHE A 380 20.54 -1.79 -10.16
C PHE A 380 21.34 -3.08 -10.35
N GLU A 381 22.22 -3.41 -9.41
CA GLU A 381 22.90 -4.72 -9.39
C GLU A 381 21.89 -5.85 -9.18
N ALA A 382 20.86 -5.65 -8.34
CA ALA A 382 19.77 -6.59 -8.17
C ALA A 382 18.94 -6.74 -9.47
N HIS A 383 18.70 -5.65 -10.21
CA HIS A 383 18.10 -5.69 -11.55
C HIS A 383 18.87 -6.61 -12.49
N LEU A 384 20.19 -6.43 -12.58
CA LEU A 384 21.03 -7.16 -13.53
C LEU A 384 21.23 -8.62 -13.11
N SER A 385 21.16 -8.93 -11.82
CA SER A 385 21.19 -10.31 -11.32
C SER A 385 20.01 -11.15 -11.80
N ARG A 386 18.94 -10.53 -12.31
CA ARG A 386 17.80 -11.24 -12.93
C ARG A 386 18.10 -11.72 -14.35
N LEU A 387 19.17 -11.21 -14.98
CA LEU A 387 19.60 -11.73 -16.28
C LEU A 387 20.15 -13.16 -16.12
N PRO A 388 20.06 -14.00 -17.16
CA PRO A 388 20.67 -15.33 -17.16
C PRO A 388 22.15 -15.26 -16.76
N SER A 389 22.56 -16.01 -15.75
CA SER A 389 23.96 -16.03 -15.33
C SER A 389 24.86 -16.65 -16.42
N THR A 390 26.09 -16.16 -16.55
CA THR A 390 27.11 -16.81 -17.38
C THR A 390 27.48 -18.22 -16.89
N ALA A 391 27.28 -18.51 -15.59
CA ALA A 391 27.67 -19.77 -14.98
C ALA A 391 26.70 -20.93 -15.30
N ASP A 392 25.39 -20.70 -15.20
CA ASP A 392 24.38 -21.75 -15.35
C ASP A 392 23.14 -21.32 -16.13
N GLY A 393 23.08 -20.09 -16.64
CA GLY A 393 21.94 -19.59 -17.40
C GLY A 393 20.70 -19.25 -16.57
N LEU A 394 20.75 -19.33 -15.24
CA LEU A 394 19.62 -18.95 -14.38
C LEU A 394 19.72 -17.48 -13.95
N GLY A 395 18.58 -16.81 -13.91
CA GLY A 395 18.45 -15.57 -13.16
C GLY A 395 18.45 -15.84 -11.66
N VAL A 396 18.69 -14.81 -10.86
CA VAL A 396 18.82 -14.95 -9.40
C VAL A 396 17.54 -15.52 -8.76
N ILE A 397 16.36 -15.21 -9.30
CA ILE A 397 15.07 -15.65 -8.76
C ILE A 397 14.92 -17.16 -8.94
N GLU A 398 15.16 -17.68 -10.15
CA GLU A 398 15.05 -19.11 -10.44
C GLU A 398 16.12 -19.91 -9.70
N ARG A 399 17.36 -19.40 -9.68
CA ARG A 399 18.45 -20.02 -8.94
C ARG A 399 18.10 -20.15 -7.46
N THR A 400 17.64 -19.07 -6.84
CA THR A 400 17.30 -19.08 -5.40
C THR A 400 16.13 -20.01 -5.13
N ALA A 401 15.06 -19.96 -5.94
CA ALA A 401 13.93 -20.86 -5.78
C ALA A 401 14.33 -22.34 -5.90
N LEU A 402 15.23 -22.66 -6.83
CA LEU A 402 15.74 -24.01 -7.03
C LEU A 402 16.61 -24.48 -5.85
N GLU A 403 17.48 -23.61 -5.33
CA GLU A 403 18.30 -23.86 -4.15
C GLU A 403 17.44 -24.06 -2.89
N GLU A 404 16.42 -23.21 -2.67
CA GLU A 404 15.52 -23.35 -1.53
C GLU A 404 14.69 -24.64 -1.60
N ALA A 405 14.24 -25.02 -2.80
CA ALA A 405 13.58 -26.30 -3.01
C ALA A 405 14.51 -27.48 -2.70
N ALA A 406 15.78 -27.40 -3.11
CA ALA A 406 16.80 -28.39 -2.76
C ALA A 406 17.11 -28.43 -1.25
N ALA A 407 17.02 -27.29 -0.57
CA ALA A 407 17.15 -27.15 0.88
C ALA A 407 15.86 -27.54 1.66
N GLY A 408 14.86 -28.11 0.98
CA GLY A 408 13.66 -28.68 1.60
C GLY A 408 12.52 -27.69 1.82
N ALA A 409 12.58 -26.46 1.30
CA ALA A 409 11.40 -25.60 1.21
C ALA A 409 10.46 -26.18 0.15
N SER A 410 9.40 -26.85 0.59
CA SER A 410 8.59 -27.68 -0.31
C SER A 410 7.25 -27.05 -0.65
N THR A 411 6.71 -26.17 0.20
CA THR A 411 5.41 -25.52 -0.04
C THR A 411 5.58 -24.14 -0.71
N PRO A 412 4.55 -23.62 -1.41
CA PRO A 412 4.64 -22.29 -2.04
C PRO A 412 4.98 -21.18 -1.03
N ALA A 413 4.35 -21.20 0.14
CA ALA A 413 4.57 -20.18 1.17
C ALA A 413 5.99 -20.22 1.74
N GLU A 414 6.54 -21.42 1.98
CA GLU A 414 7.92 -21.59 2.44
C GLU A 414 8.93 -21.15 1.38
N LEU A 415 8.72 -21.56 0.12
CA LEU A 415 9.59 -21.17 -0.98
C LEU A 415 9.62 -19.66 -1.17
N PHE A 416 8.44 -19.03 -1.22
CA PHE A 416 8.36 -17.59 -1.35
C PHE A 416 9.05 -16.88 -0.18
N LYS A 417 8.73 -17.26 1.05
CA LYS A 417 9.32 -16.63 2.24
C LYS A 417 10.85 -16.75 2.24
N ARG A 418 11.40 -17.95 2.06
CA ARG A 418 12.86 -18.14 2.08
C ARG A 418 13.56 -17.46 0.91
N SER A 419 12.93 -17.47 -0.27
CA SER A 419 13.48 -16.79 -1.44
C SER A 419 13.45 -15.27 -1.27
N ALA A 420 12.34 -14.71 -0.76
CA ALA A 420 12.20 -13.28 -0.45
C ALA A 420 13.20 -12.84 0.64
N ASP A 421 13.38 -13.64 1.70
CA ASP A 421 14.35 -13.37 2.77
C ASP A 421 15.80 -13.32 2.23
N ARG A 422 16.12 -14.08 1.17
CA ARG A 422 17.44 -14.05 0.50
C ARG A 422 17.55 -12.96 -0.58
N LEU A 423 16.43 -12.53 -1.14
CA LEU A 423 16.35 -11.61 -2.27
C LEU A 423 15.66 -10.29 -1.90
N VAL A 424 15.87 -9.83 -0.67
CA VAL A 424 15.27 -8.58 -0.15
C VAL A 424 15.52 -7.40 -1.10
N ALA A 425 16.72 -7.32 -1.68
CA ALA A 425 17.09 -6.26 -2.63
C ALA A 425 16.24 -6.23 -3.91
N LEU A 426 15.41 -7.24 -4.21
CA LEU A 426 14.50 -7.24 -5.34
C LEU A 426 13.13 -6.62 -5.04
N GLY A 427 12.68 -6.59 -3.77
CA GLY A 427 11.30 -6.22 -3.44
C GLY A 427 10.29 -7.20 -4.06
N LEU A 428 10.63 -8.50 -4.04
CA LEU A 428 9.94 -9.53 -4.81
C LEU A 428 8.50 -9.73 -4.33
N GLY A 429 7.54 -9.47 -5.21
CA GLY A 429 6.13 -9.75 -4.97
C GLY A 429 5.77 -11.22 -5.14
N ASP A 430 4.74 -11.66 -4.43
CA ASP A 430 4.26 -13.05 -4.47
C ASP A 430 3.76 -13.43 -5.87
N LEU A 431 2.95 -12.57 -6.50
CA LEU A 431 2.40 -12.77 -7.84
C LEU A 431 3.47 -12.93 -8.92
N GLU A 432 4.55 -12.14 -8.84
CA GLU A 432 5.73 -12.29 -9.69
C GLU A 432 6.38 -13.65 -9.43
N PHE A 433 6.66 -13.97 -8.17
CA PHE A 433 7.30 -15.23 -7.80
C PHE A 433 6.49 -16.47 -8.23
N TRP A 434 5.16 -16.45 -8.10
CA TRP A 434 4.29 -17.52 -8.58
C TRP A 434 4.42 -17.74 -10.08
N ARG A 435 4.58 -16.66 -10.86
CA ARG A 435 4.81 -16.76 -12.30
C ARG A 435 6.19 -17.33 -12.64
N HIS A 436 7.22 -17.03 -11.85
CA HIS A 436 8.53 -17.68 -11.97
C HIS A 436 8.42 -19.17 -11.67
N LEU A 437 7.79 -19.57 -10.57
CA LEU A 437 7.59 -20.98 -10.23
C LEU A 437 6.79 -21.74 -11.29
N GLU A 438 5.73 -21.13 -11.83
CA GLU A 438 4.94 -21.74 -12.92
C GLU A 438 5.84 -22.10 -14.10
N ARG A 439 6.69 -21.17 -14.54
CA ARG A 439 7.63 -21.40 -15.65
C ARG A 439 8.69 -22.45 -15.32
N MET A 440 9.21 -22.45 -14.09
CA MET A 440 10.17 -23.45 -13.63
C MET A 440 9.61 -24.88 -13.59
N THR A 441 8.28 -25.03 -13.58
CA THR A 441 7.59 -26.34 -13.55
C THR A 441 6.98 -26.75 -14.89
N ALA A 442 7.12 -25.90 -15.91
CA ALA A 442 6.53 -26.08 -17.22
C ALA A 442 7.56 -26.50 -18.28
N GLY A 443 7.06 -26.97 -19.43
CA GLY A 443 7.89 -27.34 -20.58
C GLY A 443 8.50 -28.75 -20.50
N PRO A 444 9.29 -29.15 -21.52
CA PRO A 444 9.91 -30.47 -21.58
C PRO A 444 11.05 -30.65 -20.57
N ASP A 445 11.69 -29.54 -20.17
CA ASP A 445 12.90 -29.51 -19.33
C ASP A 445 12.66 -28.66 -18.06
N PRO A 446 11.73 -29.04 -17.17
CA PRO A 446 11.41 -28.24 -15.99
C PRO A 446 12.57 -28.24 -14.99
N LEU A 447 12.79 -27.14 -14.28
CA LEU A 447 13.76 -27.04 -13.17
C LEU A 447 13.21 -27.63 -11.87
N LEU A 448 11.89 -27.54 -11.69
CA LEU A 448 11.18 -28.01 -10.51
C LEU A 448 10.08 -28.99 -10.91
N VAL A 449 9.89 -30.03 -10.11
CA VAL A 449 8.73 -30.89 -10.17
C VAL A 449 7.70 -30.35 -9.19
N ALA A 450 6.48 -30.10 -9.68
CA ALA A 450 5.35 -29.73 -8.83
C ALA A 450 4.43 -30.93 -8.58
N GLY A 451 4.11 -31.17 -7.30
CA GLY A 451 3.07 -32.08 -6.85
C GLY A 451 1.83 -31.34 -6.36
N GLY A 452 0.71 -32.05 -6.19
CA GLY A 452 -0.56 -31.49 -5.72
C GLY A 452 -1.43 -30.87 -6.83
N SER A 453 -2.61 -30.39 -6.45
CA SER A 453 -3.61 -29.76 -7.33
C SER A 453 -3.70 -28.25 -7.10
N GLY A 454 -4.37 -27.52 -8.00
CA GLY A 454 -4.61 -26.06 -7.88
C GLY A 454 -3.84 -25.26 -8.92
N ALA A 455 -4.47 -24.25 -9.52
CA ALA A 455 -3.81 -23.42 -10.52
C ALA A 455 -2.84 -22.42 -9.86
N PHE A 456 -1.81 -21.99 -10.59
CA PHE A 456 -0.95 -20.89 -10.14
C PHE A 456 -1.79 -19.60 -9.99
N PRO A 457 -1.62 -18.82 -8.91
CA PRO A 457 -2.36 -17.59 -8.69
C PRO A 457 -2.13 -16.57 -9.82
N LYS A 458 -3.18 -15.81 -10.12
CA LYS A 458 -3.15 -14.64 -11.00
C LYS A 458 -3.76 -13.45 -10.28
N TYR A 459 -3.61 -12.26 -10.83
CA TYR A 459 -4.25 -11.06 -10.28
C TYR A 459 -5.76 -11.26 -10.11
N GLY A 460 -6.25 -11.04 -8.89
CA GLY A 460 -7.67 -11.23 -8.54
C GLY A 460 -8.15 -12.69 -8.54
N PHE A 461 -7.26 -13.66 -8.73
CA PHE A 461 -7.58 -15.08 -8.77
C PHE A 461 -6.63 -15.90 -7.89
N PHE A 462 -7.17 -16.48 -6.82
CA PHE A 462 -6.43 -17.37 -5.92
C PHE A 462 -7.16 -18.70 -5.82
N ALA A 463 -6.47 -19.79 -6.17
CA ALA A 463 -6.96 -21.15 -5.97
C ALA A 463 -6.53 -21.64 -4.58
N PRO A 464 -7.46 -21.92 -3.64
CA PRO A 464 -7.10 -22.37 -2.29
C PRO A 464 -6.18 -23.59 -2.26
N GLU A 465 -6.34 -24.49 -3.23
CA GLU A 465 -5.54 -25.71 -3.36
C GLU A 465 -4.08 -25.42 -3.72
N PHE A 466 -3.76 -24.24 -4.25
CA PHE A 466 -2.39 -23.84 -4.56
C PHE A 466 -1.47 -23.96 -3.35
N GLY A 467 -1.98 -23.64 -2.15
CA GLY A 467 -1.23 -23.76 -0.89
C GLY A 467 -0.78 -25.20 -0.58
N ASN A 468 -1.45 -26.20 -1.14
CA ASN A 468 -1.15 -27.62 -0.95
C ASN A 468 -0.18 -28.18 -2.01
N ARG A 469 0.29 -27.35 -2.96
CA ARG A 469 1.31 -27.79 -3.91
C ARG A 469 2.62 -28.06 -3.20
N THR A 470 3.39 -28.98 -3.76
CA THR A 470 4.76 -29.27 -3.31
C THR A 470 5.73 -29.08 -4.45
N PHE A 471 6.95 -28.63 -4.14
CA PHE A 471 8.00 -28.40 -5.12
C PHE A 471 9.28 -29.11 -4.70
N ALA A 472 9.97 -29.69 -5.68
CA ALA A 472 11.29 -30.29 -5.50
C ALA A 472 12.12 -30.09 -6.76
N PRO A 473 13.47 -30.05 -6.68
CA PRO A 473 14.32 -30.03 -7.85
C PRO A 473 14.00 -31.20 -8.80
N SER A 474 13.91 -30.92 -10.10
CA SER A 474 13.88 -31.97 -11.12
C SER A 474 15.25 -32.63 -11.28
N GLU A 475 15.38 -33.59 -12.19
CA GLU A 475 16.69 -34.12 -12.58
C GLU A 475 17.58 -33.02 -13.18
N LEU A 476 17.06 -32.24 -14.13
CA LEU A 476 17.78 -31.11 -14.70
C LEU A 476 18.16 -30.09 -13.62
N GLY A 477 17.22 -29.74 -12.73
CA GLY A 477 17.47 -28.81 -11.63
C GLY A 477 18.61 -29.27 -10.72
N ARG A 478 18.66 -30.57 -10.37
CA ARG A 478 19.76 -31.14 -9.60
C ARG A 478 21.11 -31.06 -10.33
N ARG A 479 21.14 -31.37 -11.63
CA ARG A 479 22.36 -31.32 -12.44
C ARG A 479 22.89 -29.89 -12.59
N ILE A 480 22.00 -28.90 -12.72
CA ILE A 480 22.36 -27.48 -12.72
C ILE A 480 22.99 -27.06 -11.39
N LEU A 481 22.35 -27.41 -10.26
CA LEU A 481 22.90 -27.12 -8.92
C LEU A 481 24.26 -27.78 -8.68
N ALA A 482 24.48 -28.97 -9.26
CA ALA A 482 25.76 -29.68 -9.21
C ALA A 482 26.83 -29.09 -10.16
N GLY A 483 26.48 -28.12 -11.00
CA GLY A 483 27.38 -27.53 -12.00
C GLY A 483 27.69 -28.45 -13.19
N GLU A 484 26.89 -29.50 -13.40
CA GLU A 484 27.09 -30.47 -14.48
C GLU A 484 26.55 -29.98 -15.83
N THR A 485 25.60 -29.06 -15.82
CA THR A 485 24.98 -28.48 -17.02
C THR A 485 24.46 -27.08 -16.73
N ALA A 486 24.27 -26.29 -17.78
CA ALA A 486 23.54 -25.03 -17.72
C ALA A 486 22.06 -25.24 -18.11
N ALA A 487 21.21 -24.27 -17.76
CA ALA A 487 19.85 -24.20 -18.26
C ALA A 487 19.84 -24.01 -19.79
N PRO A 488 18.97 -24.72 -20.52
CA PRO A 488 18.94 -24.71 -21.98
C PRO A 488 18.40 -23.39 -22.58
N GLY A 489 17.93 -22.46 -21.75
CA GLY A 489 17.44 -21.14 -22.15
C GLY A 489 16.93 -20.35 -20.94
N PRO A 490 16.55 -19.07 -21.13
CA PRO A 490 16.01 -18.25 -20.06
C PRO A 490 14.69 -18.83 -19.55
N VAL A 491 14.64 -19.12 -18.25
CA VAL A 491 13.47 -19.73 -17.61
C VAL A 491 12.38 -18.68 -17.31
N SER A 492 12.71 -17.38 -17.22
CA SER A 492 11.77 -16.24 -17.04
C SER A 492 12.54 -14.89 -17.01
N PRO A 493 11.93 -13.70 -17.20
CA PRO A 493 10.90 -13.29 -18.17
C PRO A 493 11.49 -12.97 -19.55
N ALA A 494 10.66 -12.69 -20.56
CA ALA A 494 11.12 -12.18 -21.86
C ALA A 494 11.79 -10.78 -21.79
N TRP A 495 11.78 -10.16 -20.60
CA TRP A 495 12.22 -8.79 -20.37
C TRP A 495 12.84 -8.64 -18.98
N ALA A 496 13.88 -7.84 -18.88
CA ALA A 496 14.40 -7.27 -17.65
C ALA A 496 14.60 -5.76 -17.89
N GLY A 497 13.69 -4.93 -17.37
CA GLY A 497 13.69 -3.50 -17.70
C GLY A 497 13.51 -3.29 -19.22
N GLY A 498 14.42 -2.53 -19.83
CA GLY A 498 14.49 -2.33 -21.29
C GLY A 498 15.11 -3.49 -22.07
N LEU A 499 15.81 -4.43 -21.40
CA LEU A 499 16.49 -5.54 -22.06
C LEU A 499 15.50 -6.64 -22.41
N ARG A 500 15.53 -7.09 -23.66
CA ARG A 500 14.77 -8.25 -24.13
C ARG A 500 15.59 -9.52 -23.97
N LEU A 501 15.00 -10.55 -23.37
CA LEU A 501 15.60 -11.87 -23.19
C LEU A 501 14.99 -12.84 -24.21
N ALA A 502 15.80 -13.29 -25.17
CA ALA A 502 15.37 -14.10 -26.31
C ALA A 502 16.38 -15.21 -26.62
N GLY A 503 16.40 -16.26 -25.79
CA GLY A 503 17.24 -17.45 -26.01
C GLY A 503 18.73 -17.15 -25.84
N GLU A 504 19.57 -17.76 -26.67
CA GLU A 504 21.04 -17.64 -26.62
C GLU A 504 21.54 -16.21 -26.88
N ALA A 505 20.75 -15.40 -27.61
CA ALA A 505 21.05 -13.99 -27.89
C ALA A 505 20.75 -13.04 -26.72
N SER A 506 20.45 -13.57 -25.53
CA SER A 506 20.16 -12.75 -24.35
C SER A 506 21.45 -12.21 -23.71
N PRO A 507 21.48 -10.96 -23.24
CA PRO A 507 22.56 -10.50 -22.37
C PRO A 507 22.61 -11.34 -21.10
N ARG A 508 23.82 -11.64 -20.63
CA ARG A 508 24.07 -12.49 -19.47
C ARG A 508 24.72 -11.71 -18.34
N TRP A 509 24.52 -12.16 -17.11
CA TRP A 509 25.15 -11.56 -15.93
C TRP A 509 26.31 -12.40 -15.42
N ASP A 510 27.52 -11.83 -15.40
CA ASP A 510 28.64 -12.42 -14.69
C ASP A 510 28.56 -12.05 -13.21
N VAL A 511 28.19 -13.02 -12.39
CA VAL A 511 28.02 -12.84 -10.94
C VAL A 511 29.32 -12.47 -10.25
N ARG A 512 30.47 -12.98 -10.72
CA ARG A 512 31.78 -12.75 -10.10
C ARG A 512 32.34 -11.39 -10.49
N ALA A 513 32.27 -11.05 -11.77
CA ALA A 513 32.75 -9.77 -12.29
C ALA A 513 31.76 -8.62 -12.02
N ARG A 514 30.49 -8.95 -11.71
CA ARG A 514 29.38 -7.99 -11.55
C ARG A 514 29.19 -7.13 -12.79
N GLN A 515 29.19 -7.78 -13.95
CA GLN A 515 29.11 -7.14 -15.26
C GLN A 515 28.13 -7.84 -16.18
N VAL A 516 27.53 -7.08 -17.10
CA VAL A 516 26.71 -7.63 -18.18
C VAL A 516 27.65 -8.07 -19.31
N VAL A 517 27.51 -9.32 -19.73
CA VAL A 517 28.18 -9.86 -20.91
C VAL A 517 27.15 -9.84 -22.05
N PRO A 518 27.40 -9.08 -23.13
CA PRO A 518 26.56 -9.13 -24.32
C PRO A 518 26.46 -10.57 -24.84
N ALA A 519 25.37 -10.89 -25.53
CA ALA A 519 25.33 -12.16 -26.25
C ALA A 519 26.49 -12.22 -27.25
N ALA A 520 27.12 -13.39 -27.39
CA ALA A 520 28.05 -13.59 -28.49
C ALA A 520 27.25 -13.59 -29.79
N ASP A 521 27.67 -12.76 -30.75
CA ASP A 521 27.09 -12.70 -32.11
C ASP A 521 27.18 -14.03 -32.87
#